data_AF-A0AAN9PTQ3-F1
#
_entry.id   AF-A0AAN9PTQ3-F1
#
_cell.length_a   1.000
_cell.length_b   1.000
_cell.length_c   1.000
_cell.angle_alpha   90.00
_cell.angle_beta   90.00
_cell.angle_gamma   90.00
#
_symmetry.space_group_name_H-M   'P 1'
#
loop_
_entity.id
_entity.type
_entity.pdbx_description
1 polymer ?
#
loop_
_entity_poly.entity_id
_entity_poly.type
_entity_poly.pdbx_seq_one_letter_code
_entity_poly.pdbx_strand_id
1 'polypeptide(L)'
;MGYSMRLCSVLVVLLVACACGEDPYRFFTWNVTYGDIYPLGVKQHGILINGQFPGPQIESVTNDNLIINVFNSLDEPFLISWLVHCYKYELWKFILFLPTLKT
;
A
#
# COMPACT_ATOMS: atom_id res chain seq x y z
N MET A 1 38.85 34.49 11.77
CA MET A 1 37.59 33.99 12.39
C MET A 1 36.40 33.96 11.42
N GLY A 2 36.18 34.93 10.53
CA GLY A 2 35.01 34.97 9.65
C GLY A 2 34.90 33.87 8.57
N TYR A 3 36.02 33.44 7.97
CA TYR A 3 36.01 32.40 6.92
C TYR A 3 35.63 31.02 7.44
N SER A 4 36.13 30.65 8.63
CA SER A 4 35.79 29.39 9.30
C SER A 4 34.30 29.32 9.63
N MET A 5 33.71 30.42 10.10
CA MET A 5 32.28 30.47 10.43
C MET A 5 31.40 30.35 9.18
N ARG A 6 31.78 31.01 8.08
CA ARG A 6 31.10 30.88 6.79
C ARG A 6 31.16 29.45 6.23
N LEU A 7 32.31 28.79 6.37
CA LEU A 7 32.47 27.39 5.96
C LEU A 7 31.56 26.45 6.75
N CYS A 8 31.49 26.62 8.07
CA CYS A 8 30.59 25.83 8.92
C CYS A 8 29.12 26.04 8.56
N SER A 9 28.70 27.28 8.31
CA SER A 9 27.32 27.57 7.91
C SER A 9 26.96 26.92 6.57
N VAL A 10 27.86 26.97 5.58
CA VAL A 10 27.68 26.30 4.28
C VAL A 10 27.59 24.78 4.47
N LEU A 11 28.44 24.20 5.31
CA LEU A 11 28.44 22.76 5.61
C LEU A 11 27.12 22.31 6.26
N VAL A 12 26.61 23.08 7.24
CA VAL A 12 25.34 22.77 7.91
C VAL A 12 24.17 22.84 6.93
N VAL A 13 24.13 23.85 6.04
CA VAL A 13 23.09 23.97 5.02
C VAL A 13 23.13 22.78 4.04
N LEU A 14 24.34 22.36 3.62
CA LEU A 14 24.52 21.18 2.78
C LEU A 14 24.06 19.89 3.48
N LEU A 15 24.40 19.70 4.75
CA LEU A 15 23.99 18.52 5.53
C LEU A 15 22.48 18.45 5.70
N VAL A 16 21.81 19.58 5.94
CA VAL A 16 20.34 19.64 6.05
C VAL A 16 19.67 19.38 4.69
N ALA A 17 20.23 19.90 3.59
CA ALA A 17 19.70 19.68 2.25
C ALA A 17 19.83 18.23 1.77
N CYS A 18 20.83 17.49 2.27
CA CYS A 18 21.04 16.08 1.93
C CYS A 18 20.27 15.09 2.81
N ALA A 19 19.55 15.56 3.84
CA ALA A 19 18.76 14.68 4.69
C ALA A 19 17.41 14.36 4.03
N CYS A 20 17.28 13.16 3.45
CA CYS A 20 16.00 12.57 3.09
C CYS A 20 15.57 11.61 4.21
N GLY A 21 14.42 11.91 4.85
CA GLY A 21 13.86 11.11 5.93
C GLY A 21 12.54 10.43 5.57
N GLU A 22 12.25 10.30 4.28
CA GLU A 22 10.99 9.72 3.80
C GLU A 22 11.13 8.21 3.54
N ASP A 23 10.14 7.45 4.00
CA ASP A 23 10.06 6.01 3.77
C ASP A 23 9.59 5.69 2.33
N PRO A 24 10.03 4.58 1.73
CA PRO A 24 9.74 4.28 0.33
C PRO A 24 8.26 4.00 0.07
N TYR A 25 7.79 4.48 -1.09
CA TYR A 25 6.42 4.27 -1.55
C TYR A 25 6.32 3.03 -2.45
N ARG A 26 5.26 2.23 -2.25
CA ARG A 26 4.90 1.12 -3.13
C ARG A 26 3.51 1.34 -3.70
N PHE A 27 3.39 1.14 -5.00
CA PHE A 27 2.14 1.35 -5.74
C PHE A 27 1.59 0.02 -6.24
N PHE A 28 0.33 -0.23 -5.95
CA PHE A 28 -0.40 -1.40 -6.44
C PHE A 28 -1.66 -0.96 -7.16
N THR A 29 -2.08 -1.77 -8.12
CA THR A 29 -3.36 -1.59 -8.81
C THR A 29 -4.11 -2.89 -8.78
N TRP A 30 -5.33 -2.81 -8.25
CA TRP A 30 -6.23 -3.93 -8.04
C TRP A 30 -7.50 -3.71 -8.84
N ASN A 31 -7.79 -4.63 -9.74
CA ASN A 31 -9.09 -4.76 -10.38
C ASN A 31 -9.86 -5.88 -9.68
N VAL A 32 -10.98 -5.52 -9.06
CA VAL A 32 -11.83 -6.44 -8.31
C VAL A 32 -12.96 -6.90 -9.22
N THR A 33 -12.99 -8.20 -9.51
CA THR A 33 -13.92 -8.80 -10.47
C THR A 33 -14.51 -10.10 -9.93
N TYR A 34 -15.69 -10.46 -10.39
CA TYR A 34 -16.22 -11.80 -10.19
C TYR A 34 -15.51 -12.82 -11.08
N GLY A 35 -15.35 -14.04 -10.57
CA GLY A 35 -14.88 -15.15 -11.38
C GLY A 35 -15.14 -16.50 -10.73
N ASP A 36 -14.87 -17.54 -11.51
CA ASP A 36 -15.09 -18.93 -11.10
C ASP A 36 -13.85 -19.49 -10.42
N ILE A 37 -14.00 -20.00 -9.20
CA ILE A 37 -12.94 -20.60 -8.40
C ILE A 37 -13.27 -22.06 -8.05
N TYR A 38 -12.25 -22.88 -7.85
CA TYR A 38 -12.39 -24.33 -7.60
C TYR A 38 -11.54 -24.80 -6.40
N PRO A 39 -11.72 -24.22 -5.19
CA PRO A 39 -10.85 -24.51 -4.05
C PRO A 39 -10.91 -25.98 -3.58
N LEU A 40 -12.06 -26.65 -3.78
CA LEU A 40 -12.28 -28.06 -3.40
C LEU A 40 -12.68 -28.93 -4.60
N GLY A 41 -12.33 -28.50 -5.82
CA GLY A 41 -12.74 -29.19 -7.06
C GLY A 41 -14.20 -28.97 -7.49
N VAL A 42 -14.99 -28.22 -6.71
CA VAL A 42 -16.34 -27.78 -7.07
C VAL A 42 -16.31 -26.31 -7.48
N LYS A 43 -17.05 -25.97 -8.55
CA LYS A 43 -17.20 -24.60 -9.03
C LYS A 43 -17.89 -23.72 -7.99
N GLN A 44 -17.24 -22.63 -7.62
CA GLN A 44 -17.80 -21.60 -6.73
C GLN A 44 -17.61 -20.23 -7.39
N HIS A 45 -18.56 -19.33 -7.13
CA HIS A 45 -18.46 -17.95 -7.56
C HIS A 45 -17.69 -17.16 -6.49
N GLY A 46 -16.57 -16.54 -6.86
CA GLY A 46 -15.69 -15.85 -5.94
C GLY A 46 -15.30 -14.46 -6.43
N ILE A 47 -14.82 -13.65 -5.49
CA ILE A 47 -14.22 -12.35 -5.79
C ILE A 47 -12.73 -12.56 -6.06
N LEU A 48 -12.26 -12.05 -7.18
CA LEU A 48 -10.88 -12.11 -7.64
C LEU A 48 -10.25 -10.73 -7.56
N ILE A 49 -8.96 -10.68 -7.23
CA ILE A 49 -8.14 -9.47 -7.36
C ILE A 49 -7.18 -9.72 -8.51
N ASN A 50 -7.26 -8.90 -9.57
CA ASN A 50 -6.48 -9.08 -10.80
C ASN A 50 -6.63 -10.48 -11.41
N GLY A 51 -7.83 -11.07 -11.33
CA GLY A 51 -8.12 -12.41 -11.84
C GLY A 51 -7.52 -13.57 -11.02
N GLN A 52 -6.94 -13.29 -9.85
CA GLN A 52 -6.27 -14.28 -9.01
C GLN A 52 -7.09 -14.61 -7.74
N PHE A 53 -7.04 -15.89 -7.35
CA PHE A 53 -7.56 -16.39 -6.09
C PHE A 53 -6.65 -17.52 -5.56
N PRO A 54 -6.05 -17.40 -4.36
CA PRO A 54 -6.06 -16.22 -3.49
C PRO A 54 -5.45 -14.99 -4.20
N GLY A 55 -5.82 -13.78 -3.75
CA GLY A 55 -5.35 -12.54 -4.35
C GLY A 55 -3.82 -12.37 -4.24
N PRO A 56 -3.24 -11.39 -4.97
CA PRO A 56 -1.81 -11.15 -4.97
C PRO A 56 -1.30 -10.74 -3.58
N GLN A 57 -0.20 -11.34 -3.14
CA GLN A 57 0.44 -11.02 -1.87
C GLN A 57 1.11 -9.65 -1.94
N ILE A 58 0.91 -8.81 -0.91
CA ILE A 58 1.68 -7.59 -0.70
C ILE A 58 2.78 -7.88 0.30
N GLU A 59 4.03 -7.76 -0.14
CA GLU A 59 5.19 -7.80 0.73
C GLU A 59 5.71 -6.37 0.90
N SER A 60 5.84 -5.94 2.16
CA SER A 60 6.35 -4.62 2.53
C SER A 60 7.18 -4.72 3.81
N VAL A 61 8.12 -3.79 3.99
CA VAL A 61 8.86 -3.66 5.24
C VAL A 61 8.20 -2.61 6.15
N THR A 62 8.63 -2.55 7.40
CA THR A 62 8.11 -1.55 8.36
C THR A 62 8.31 -0.13 7.82
N ASN A 63 7.27 0.69 7.97
CA ASN A 63 7.17 2.09 7.51
C ASN A 63 7.02 2.31 5.99
N ASP A 64 6.97 1.26 5.17
CA ASP A 64 6.64 1.43 3.75
C ASP A 64 5.25 2.07 3.58
N ASN A 65 5.17 3.07 2.71
CA ASN A 65 3.91 3.73 2.37
C ASN A 65 3.26 3.01 1.18
N LEU A 66 2.13 2.35 1.42
CA LEU A 66 1.42 1.59 0.38
C LEU A 66 0.30 2.42 -0.23
N ILE A 67 0.38 2.67 -1.54
CA ILE A 67 -0.69 3.28 -2.33
C ILE A 67 -1.34 2.22 -3.20
N ILE A 68 -2.63 1.98 -3.02
CA ILE A 68 -3.35 0.89 -3.65
C ILE A 68 -4.56 1.46 -4.37
N ASN A 69 -4.51 1.47 -5.69
CA ASN A 69 -5.60 1.91 -6.54
C ASN A 69 -6.55 0.74 -6.77
N VAL A 70 -7.78 0.88 -6.30
CA VAL A 70 -8.79 -0.18 -6.36
C VAL A 70 -9.88 0.20 -7.36
N PHE A 71 -10.06 -0.65 -8.37
CA PHE A 71 -11.13 -0.55 -9.35
C PHE A 71 -12.19 -1.60 -9.02
N ASN A 72 -13.39 -1.13 -8.67
CA ASN A 72 -14.54 -2.01 -8.45
C ASN A 72 -15.23 -2.31 -9.79
N SER A 73 -15.03 -3.51 -10.32
CA SER A 73 -15.74 -4.01 -11.50
C SER A 73 -16.87 -4.97 -11.13
N LEU A 74 -17.28 -4.99 -9.86
CA LEU A 74 -18.45 -5.74 -9.40
C LEU A 74 -19.72 -4.91 -9.57
N ASP A 75 -20.84 -5.63 -9.67
CA ASP A 75 -22.18 -5.06 -9.80
C ASP A 75 -22.66 -4.39 -8.51
N GLU A 76 -21.94 -4.62 -7.40
CA GLU A 76 -22.29 -4.22 -6.04
C GLU A 76 -21.13 -3.53 -5.30
N PRO A 77 -21.42 -2.70 -4.28
CA PRO A 77 -20.38 -2.11 -3.44
C PRO A 77 -19.77 -3.15 -2.50
N PHE A 78 -18.46 -3.05 -2.26
CA PHE A 78 -17.75 -3.88 -1.29
C PHE A 78 -16.89 -3.05 -0.35
N LEU A 79 -16.39 -3.68 0.71
CA LEU A 79 -15.46 -3.10 1.67
C LEU A 79 -14.19 -3.95 1.75
N ILE A 80 -13.02 -3.29 1.71
CA ILE A 80 -11.73 -3.92 2.01
C ILE A 80 -11.34 -3.61 3.46
N SER A 81 -10.90 -4.64 4.17
CA SER A 81 -10.25 -4.51 5.47
C SER A 81 -8.84 -5.07 5.41
N TRP A 82 -7.89 -4.36 6.00
CA TRP A 82 -6.50 -4.81 6.08
C TRP A 82 -6.27 -5.69 7.30
N LEU A 83 -5.71 -6.87 7.07
CA LEU A 83 -5.14 -7.71 8.12
C LEU A 83 -3.63 -7.74 7.91
N VAL A 84 -2.89 -7.07 8.79
CA VAL A 84 -1.43 -6.98 8.71
C VAL A 84 -0.83 -8.04 9.61
N HIS A 85 -0.01 -8.92 9.02
CA HIS A 85 0.78 -9.87 9.78
C HIS A 85 2.19 -9.29 9.98
N CYS A 86 2.52 -8.92 11.21
CA CYS A 86 3.83 -8.41 11.59
C CYS A 86 4.52 -9.40 12.53
N TYR A 87 5.79 -9.74 12.27
CA TYR A 87 6.54 -10.75 13.04
C TYR A 87 6.89 -10.33 14.48
N LYS A 88 6.59 -9.10 14.94
CA LYS A 88 7.08 -8.63 16.25
C LYS A 88 6.08 -7.89 17.14
N TYR A 89 5.01 -7.27 16.63
CA TYR A 89 4.02 -6.54 17.45
C TYR A 89 2.62 -6.58 16.80
N GLU A 90 1.55 -6.72 17.60
CA GLU A 90 0.16 -6.92 17.14
C GLU A 90 -0.56 -5.66 16.60
N LEU A 91 -1.23 -5.87 15.47
CA LEU A 91 -2.48 -5.32 14.91
C LEU A 91 -2.82 -3.82 15.03
N TRP A 92 -2.67 -3.10 13.90
CA TRP A 92 -3.49 -1.91 13.59
C TRP A 92 -4.55 -2.27 12.54
N LYS A 93 -5.84 -2.05 12.85
CA LYS A 93 -6.94 -2.22 11.90
C LYS A 93 -7.23 -0.87 11.23
N PHE A 94 -6.67 -0.66 10.04
CA PHE A 94 -7.05 0.50 9.21
C PHE A 94 -8.24 0.12 8.34
N ILE A 95 -9.35 0.86 8.50
CA ILE A 95 -10.50 0.84 7.58
C ILE A 95 -10.43 2.14 6.79
N LEU A 96 -10.04 2.06 5.53
CA LEU A 96 -10.11 3.19 4.61
C LEU A 96 -11.44 3.11 3.86
N PHE A 97 -12.36 4.02 4.18
CA PHE A 97 -13.50 4.31 3.31
C PHE A 97 -12.98 5.16 2.15
N LEU A 98 -13.01 4.63 0.94
CA LEU A 98 -12.92 5.48 -0.26
C LEU A 98 -14.28 5.47 -0.98
N PRO A 99 -14.83 6.65 -1.30
CA PRO A 99 -16.14 6.77 -1.92
C PRO A 99 -16.08 6.23 -3.35
N THR A 100 -17.12 5.47 -3.70
CA THR A 100 -17.43 5.06 -5.05
C THR A 100 -17.50 6.29 -5.97
N LEU A 101 -16.50 6.47 -6.84
CA LEU A 101 -16.70 7.17 -8.10
C LEU A 101 -16.98 6.12 -9.15
N LYS A 102 -18.28 5.90 -9.41
CA LYS A 102 -18.72 5.32 -10.69
C LYS A 102 -18.31 6.29 -11.78
N THR A 103 -17.42 5.87 -12.67
CA THR A 103 -17.40 6.39 -14.05
C THR A 103 -18.50 5.72 -14.84
#